data_AF-A0A957BPI6-F1
#
_entry.id   AF-A0A957BPI6-F1
#
_cell.length_a   1.000
_cell.length_b   1.000
_cell.length_c   1.000
_cell.angle_alpha   90.00
_cell.angle_beta   90.00
_cell.angle_gamma   90.00
#
_symmetry.space_group_name_H-M   'P 1'
#
loop_
_entity.id
_entity.type
_entity.pdbx_description
1 polymer ?
#
loop_
_entity_poly.entity_id
_entity_poly.type
_entity_poly.pdbx_seq_one_letter_code
_entity_poly.pdbx_strand_id
1 'polypeptide(L)'
;MPTRIEALHALETIMDNDQTLEFPVDPEHTGLRLAIILSFFGLAVVGFVIFSLVFSGDWAILNIILAIVLAYVTAMLIERLLKERWRSGRAVNLDPQSVKLVQKDAVETQINASGPIDVLTWRFEVKGRGRVPKGWWVVACGLAQDDRLLAVYTFMSPKRLETLSQATRERFKVLTSDKKARKTGDPLGADLRLAGEQRRLHEAEQRRWHEGAEMNNDDFVRYVEHVVATFTL
;
A
#
# COMPACT_ATOMS: atom_id res chain seq x y z
N MET A 1 6.75 -14.69 -48.69
CA MET A 1 5.37 -14.65 -48.17
C MET A 1 5.32 -15.60 -46.99
N PRO A 2 5.07 -15.10 -45.76
CA PRO A 2 4.99 -15.98 -44.60
C PRO A 2 3.86 -16.99 -44.78
N THR A 3 4.10 -18.22 -44.36
CA THR A 3 3.09 -19.29 -44.45
C THR A 3 1.95 -19.01 -43.46
N ARG A 4 0.73 -19.45 -43.78
CA ARG A 4 -0.47 -19.25 -42.93
C ARG A 4 -0.26 -19.75 -41.48
N ILE A 5 0.66 -20.70 -41.28
CA ILE A 5 1.03 -21.24 -39.96
C ILE A 5 1.95 -20.28 -39.20
N GLU A 6 2.92 -19.62 -39.85
CA GLU A 6 3.75 -18.58 -39.22
C GLU A 6 2.93 -17.35 -38.83
N ALA A 7 1.92 -16.99 -39.62
CA ALA A 7 0.99 -15.92 -39.28
C ALA A 7 0.09 -16.27 -38.07
N LEU A 8 -0.32 -17.54 -37.94
CA LEU A 8 -1.08 -18.01 -36.78
C LEU A 8 -0.21 -18.08 -35.52
N HIS A 9 1.05 -18.54 -35.63
CA HIS A 9 1.99 -18.55 -34.51
C HIS A 9 2.40 -17.14 -34.06
N ALA A 10 2.50 -16.19 -34.99
CA ALA A 10 2.73 -14.78 -34.67
C ALA A 10 1.49 -14.14 -34.00
N LEU A 11 0.27 -14.52 -34.40
CA LEU A 11 -0.96 -14.09 -33.74
C LEU A 11 -1.11 -14.71 -32.34
N GLU A 12 -0.75 -15.98 -32.16
CA GLU A 12 -0.80 -16.67 -30.87
C GLU A 12 0.22 -16.08 -29.88
N THR A 13 1.42 -15.71 -30.36
CA THR A 13 2.44 -15.02 -29.55
C THR A 13 2.06 -13.57 -29.20
N ILE A 14 1.25 -12.89 -30.02
CA ILE A 14 0.71 -11.55 -29.69
C ILE A 14 -0.44 -11.64 -28.68
N MET A 15 -1.20 -12.75 -28.69
CA MET A 15 -2.27 -13.01 -27.72
C MET A 15 -1.74 -13.47 -26.34
N ASP A 16 -0.47 -13.85 -26.23
CA ASP A 16 0.17 -14.25 -24.97
C ASP A 16 0.81 -13.07 -24.19
N ASN A 17 0.62 -11.84 -24.68
CA ASN A 17 1.01 -10.61 -23.96
C ASN A 17 -0.12 -10.06 -23.08
N ASP A 18 -1.14 -10.88 -22.80
CA ASP A 18 -2.21 -10.64 -21.83
C ASP A 18 -1.75 -10.95 -20.40
N GLN A 19 -0.49 -10.61 -20.08
CA GLN A 19 0.07 -10.85 -18.76
C GLN A 19 -0.57 -9.85 -17.78
N THR A 20 -1.65 -10.30 -17.14
CA THR A 20 -2.23 -9.60 -16.01
C THR A 20 -1.21 -9.60 -14.86
N LEU A 21 -0.66 -8.44 -14.55
CA LEU A 21 0.23 -8.28 -13.40
C LEU A 21 -0.61 -8.10 -12.14
N GLU A 22 -0.49 -9.04 -11.21
CA GLU A 22 -1.18 -8.97 -9.92
C GLU A 22 -0.22 -8.47 -8.84
N PHE A 23 -0.61 -7.40 -8.16
CA PHE A 23 0.11 -6.85 -7.02
C PHE A 23 -0.72 -7.01 -5.74
N PRO A 24 -0.25 -7.80 -4.76
CA PRO A 24 -0.96 -7.93 -3.49
C PRO A 24 -0.95 -6.60 -2.73
N VAL A 25 -2.09 -6.23 -2.16
CA VAL A 25 -2.24 -5.00 -1.39
C VAL A 25 -2.73 -5.26 0.02
N ASP A 26 -2.53 -4.28 0.89
CA ASP A 26 -2.88 -4.28 2.31
C ASP A 26 -2.30 -5.46 3.08
N PRO A 27 -0.95 -5.60 3.14
CA PRO A 27 -0.30 -6.71 3.84
C PRO A 27 -0.71 -6.79 5.32
N GLU A 28 -1.16 -5.68 5.92
CA GLU A 28 -1.56 -5.58 7.31
C GLU A 28 -3.07 -5.33 7.49
N HIS A 29 -3.88 -6.26 7.00
CA HIS A 29 -5.33 -6.25 7.15
C HIS A 29 -5.82 -6.50 8.60
N THR A 30 -7.06 -6.13 8.89
CA THR A 30 -7.68 -6.23 10.23
C THR A 30 -7.69 -7.65 10.80
N GLY A 31 -7.86 -8.67 9.93
CA GLY A 31 -7.87 -10.08 10.32
C GLY A 31 -6.56 -10.52 10.96
N LEU A 32 -5.43 -10.16 10.34
CA LEU A 32 -4.09 -10.42 10.88
C LEU A 32 -3.91 -9.81 12.27
N ARG A 33 -4.33 -8.55 12.46
CA ARG A 33 -4.20 -7.86 13.75
C ARG A 33 -5.02 -8.53 14.85
N LEU A 34 -6.27 -8.90 14.54
CA LEU A 34 -7.13 -9.61 15.48
C LEU A 34 -6.53 -10.96 15.86
N ALA A 35 -6.01 -11.72 14.88
CA ALA A 35 -5.36 -13.00 15.13
C ALA A 35 -4.14 -12.88 16.05
N ILE A 36 -3.30 -11.85 15.85
CA ILE A 36 -2.14 -11.58 16.71
C ILE A 36 -2.60 -11.26 18.14
N ILE A 37 -3.58 -10.37 18.30
CA ILE A 37 -4.11 -10.00 19.63
C ILE A 37 -4.69 -11.22 20.34
N LEU A 38 -5.51 -12.02 19.67
CA LEU A 38 -6.09 -13.24 20.24
C LEU A 38 -5.01 -14.26 20.60
N SER A 39 -4.01 -14.45 19.74
CA SER A 39 -2.89 -15.36 20.01
C SER A 39 -2.10 -14.92 21.24
N PHE A 40 -1.86 -13.61 21.40
CA PHE A 40 -1.17 -13.07 22.56
C PHE A 40 -1.91 -13.40 23.87
N PHE A 41 -3.21 -13.12 23.95
CA PHE A 41 -3.99 -13.43 25.16
C PHE A 41 -4.06 -14.94 25.43
N GLY A 42 -4.29 -15.75 24.40
CA GLY A 42 -4.29 -17.21 24.54
C GLY A 42 -2.96 -17.75 25.06
N LEU A 43 -1.85 -17.27 24.51
CA LEU A 43 -0.50 -17.67 24.92
C LEU A 43 -0.14 -17.16 26.31
N ALA A 44 -0.62 -15.99 26.72
CA ALA A 44 -0.41 -15.48 28.07
C ALA A 44 -1.11 -16.35 29.11
N VAL A 45 -2.35 -16.77 28.84
CA VAL A 45 -3.09 -17.68 29.74
C VAL A 45 -2.42 -19.05 29.81
N VAL A 46 -2.07 -19.63 28.65
CA VAL A 46 -1.38 -20.94 28.59
C VAL A 46 -0.02 -20.87 29.28
N GLY A 47 0.76 -19.81 29.03
CA GLY A 47 2.05 -19.57 29.66
C GLY A 47 1.92 -19.46 31.18
N PHE A 48 0.92 -18.73 31.67
CA PHE A 48 0.68 -18.59 33.11
C PHE A 48 0.35 -19.94 33.78
N VAL A 49 -0.48 -20.77 33.14
CA VAL A 49 -0.79 -22.12 33.64
C VAL A 49 0.47 -22.98 33.69
N ILE A 50 1.27 -23.00 32.62
CA ILE A 50 2.53 -23.76 32.56
C ILE A 50 3.49 -23.30 33.66
N PHE A 51 3.72 -22.00 33.81
CA PHE A 51 4.63 -21.48 34.84
C PHE A 51 4.11 -21.73 36.26
N SER A 52 2.79 -21.69 36.47
CA SER A 52 2.20 -22.00 37.78
C SER A 52 2.33 -23.49 38.15
N LEU A 53 2.36 -24.38 37.16
CA LEU A 53 2.61 -25.80 37.37
C LEU A 53 4.09 -26.09 37.67
N VAL A 54 5.01 -25.36 37.04
CA VAL A 54 6.47 -25.54 37.23
C VAL A 54 6.96 -24.87 38.51
N PHE A 55 6.50 -23.64 38.78
CA PHE A 55 6.87 -22.85 39.94
C PHE A 55 5.70 -22.84 40.93
N SER A 56 5.56 -23.91 41.69
CA SER A 56 4.59 -23.98 42.79
C SER A 56 5.05 -23.11 43.97
N GLY A 57 4.24 -22.13 44.39
CA GLY A 57 4.50 -21.26 45.55
C GLY A 57 3.93 -19.84 45.39
N ASP A 58 4.31 -18.92 46.28
CA ASP A 58 3.83 -17.52 46.31
C ASP A 58 4.41 -16.62 45.19
N TRP A 59 4.91 -17.22 44.10
CA TRP A 59 5.55 -16.52 42.98
C TRP A 59 4.56 -16.12 41.87
N ALA A 60 3.28 -15.93 42.19
CA ALA A 60 2.23 -15.65 41.21
C ALA A 60 2.56 -14.45 40.29
N ILE A 61 3.14 -13.38 40.85
CA ILE A 61 3.54 -12.19 40.09
C ILE A 61 4.64 -12.54 39.07
N LEU A 62 5.63 -13.34 39.47
CA LEU A 62 6.72 -13.76 38.58
C LEU A 62 6.18 -14.63 37.43
N ASN A 63 5.24 -15.53 37.72
CA ASN A 63 4.61 -16.37 36.69
C ASN A 63 3.83 -15.53 35.67
N ILE A 64 3.13 -14.48 36.10
CA ILE A 64 2.43 -13.55 35.20
C ILE A 64 3.44 -12.82 34.30
N ILE A 65 4.53 -12.30 34.86
CA ILE A 65 5.56 -11.60 34.08
C ILE A 65 6.17 -12.53 33.04
N LEU A 66 6.56 -13.75 33.43
CA LEU A 66 7.12 -14.75 32.52
C LEU A 66 6.13 -15.13 31.42
N ALA A 67 4.85 -15.28 31.75
CA ALA A 67 3.79 -15.58 30.79
C ALA A 67 3.60 -14.47 29.75
N ILE A 68 3.62 -13.20 30.17
CA ILE A 68 3.52 -12.05 29.27
C ILE A 68 4.74 -11.97 28.34
N VAL A 69 5.95 -12.16 28.88
CA VAL A 69 7.19 -12.18 28.08
C VAL A 69 7.14 -13.30 27.04
N LEU A 70 6.73 -14.51 27.45
CA LEU A 70 6.57 -15.65 26.55
C LEU A 70 5.54 -15.34 25.45
N ALA A 71 4.36 -14.86 25.82
CA ALA A 71 3.30 -14.51 24.89
C ALA A 71 3.74 -13.44 23.89
N TYR A 72 4.48 -12.43 24.33
CA TYR A 72 5.02 -11.38 23.46
C TYR A 72 5.99 -11.96 22.42
N VAL A 73 6.98 -12.74 22.86
CA VAL A 73 7.97 -13.34 21.96
C VAL A 73 7.30 -14.28 20.95
N THR A 74 6.38 -15.12 21.42
CA THR A 74 5.67 -16.04 20.52
C THR A 74 4.72 -15.31 19.57
N ALA A 75 4.03 -14.25 20.01
CA ALA A 75 3.20 -13.42 19.14
C ALA A 75 4.02 -12.76 18.02
N MET A 76 5.25 -12.29 18.31
CA MET A 76 6.16 -11.77 17.28
C MET A 76 6.51 -12.82 16.22
N LEU A 77 6.74 -14.07 16.62
CA LEU A 77 7.01 -15.18 15.70
C LEU A 77 5.78 -15.53 14.85
N ILE A 78 4.60 -15.59 15.50
CA ILE A 78 3.32 -15.83 14.81
C ILE A 78 3.05 -14.73 13.80
N GLU A 79 3.24 -13.45 14.15
CA GLU A 79 3.07 -12.33 13.22
C GLU A 79 3.91 -12.51 11.95
N ARG A 80 5.19 -12.85 12.11
CA ARG A 80 6.10 -13.06 10.98
C ARG A 80 5.61 -14.19 10.07
N LEU A 81 5.18 -15.32 10.64
CA LEU A 81 4.67 -16.47 9.87
C LEU A 81 3.32 -16.20 9.21
N LEU A 82 2.42 -15.49 9.91
CA LEU A 82 1.10 -15.16 9.38
C LEU A 82 1.20 -14.12 8.25
N LYS A 83 2.12 -13.15 8.33
CA LYS A 83 2.34 -12.18 7.23
C LYS A 83 2.75 -12.86 5.92
N GLU A 84 3.52 -13.94 6.00
CA GLU A 84 3.96 -14.69 4.81
C GLU A 84 2.84 -15.56 4.21
N ARG A 85 1.94 -16.10 5.05
CA ARG A 85 0.92 -17.06 4.61
C ARG A 85 -0.48 -16.49 4.43
N TRP A 86 -0.84 -15.45 5.19
CA TRP A 86 -2.18 -14.90 5.25
C TRP A 86 -2.28 -13.61 4.43
N ARG A 87 -2.56 -13.77 3.14
CA ARG A 87 -2.81 -12.65 2.22
C ARG A 87 -4.16 -11.99 2.54
N SER A 88 -4.24 -10.67 2.36
CA SER A 88 -5.47 -9.89 2.53
C SER A 88 -6.61 -10.38 1.61
N GLY A 89 -6.25 -10.94 0.45
CA GLY A 89 -7.18 -11.29 -0.62
C GLY A 89 -7.60 -10.06 -1.45
N ARG A 90 -7.01 -8.89 -1.18
CA ARG A 90 -7.11 -7.68 -1.98
C ARG A 90 -5.87 -7.56 -2.85
N ALA A 91 -6.04 -7.25 -4.13
CA ALA A 91 -4.95 -7.12 -5.09
C ALA A 91 -5.27 -6.04 -6.13
N VAL A 92 -4.23 -5.46 -6.71
CA VAL A 92 -4.35 -4.60 -7.89
C VAL A 92 -3.91 -5.41 -9.11
N ASN A 93 -4.83 -5.59 -10.05
CA ASN A 93 -4.59 -6.27 -11.30
C ASN A 93 -4.40 -5.21 -12.38
N LEU A 94 -3.24 -5.24 -13.02
CA LEU A 94 -2.96 -4.45 -14.21
C LEU A 94 -3.13 -5.35 -15.43
N ASP A 95 -4.05 -4.93 -16.28
CA ASP A 95 -4.34 -5.48 -17.58
C ASP A 95 -4.00 -4.37 -18.61
N PRO A 96 -3.49 -4.70 -19.80
CA PRO A 96 -3.25 -3.72 -20.87
C PRO A 96 -4.43 -2.76 -21.12
N GLN A 97 -5.66 -3.20 -20.88
CA GLN A 97 -6.87 -2.41 -21.08
C GLN A 97 -7.43 -1.77 -19.81
N SER A 98 -7.01 -2.19 -18.62
CA SER A 98 -7.61 -1.69 -17.39
C SER A 98 -6.77 -1.91 -16.14
N VAL A 99 -6.95 -1.05 -15.14
CA VAL A 99 -6.40 -1.24 -13.80
C VAL A 99 -7.56 -1.50 -12.84
N LYS A 100 -7.56 -2.67 -12.21
CA LYS A 100 -8.62 -3.12 -11.31
C LYS A 100 -8.08 -3.31 -9.91
N LEU A 101 -8.82 -2.83 -8.92
CA LEU A 101 -8.66 -3.20 -7.53
C LEU A 101 -9.69 -4.28 -7.23
N VAL A 102 -9.22 -5.48 -6.91
CA VAL A 102 -10.06 -6.66 -6.65
C VAL A 102 -9.95 -7.07 -5.19
N GLN A 103 -11.05 -7.53 -4.62
CA GLN A 103 -11.11 -8.14 -3.29
C GLN A 103 -11.87 -9.45 -3.39
N LYS A 104 -11.18 -10.58 -3.18
CA LYS A 104 -11.78 -11.93 -3.22
C LYS A 104 -12.66 -12.13 -4.47
N ASP A 105 -12.07 -11.85 -5.63
CA ASP A 105 -12.70 -11.93 -6.96
C ASP A 105 -13.77 -10.88 -7.28
N ALA A 106 -14.17 -10.04 -6.33
CA ALA A 106 -15.04 -8.89 -6.60
C ALA A 106 -14.23 -7.66 -7.01
N VAL A 107 -14.64 -6.99 -8.08
CA VAL A 107 -14.02 -5.72 -8.52
C VAL A 107 -14.55 -4.59 -7.64
N GLU A 108 -13.69 -3.98 -6.82
CA GLU A 108 -14.03 -2.80 -6.01
C GLU A 108 -14.02 -1.54 -6.88
N THR A 109 -12.92 -1.34 -7.61
CA THR A 109 -12.70 -0.16 -8.46
C THR A 109 -12.01 -0.59 -9.75
N GLN A 110 -12.46 -0.04 -10.88
CA GLN A 110 -11.86 -0.28 -12.19
C GLN A 110 -11.70 1.03 -12.95
N ILE A 111 -10.51 1.20 -13.50
CA ILE A 111 -10.13 2.28 -14.43
C ILE A 111 -9.85 1.65 -15.78
N ASN A 112 -10.47 2.16 -16.84
CA ASN A 112 -10.33 1.63 -18.20
C ASN A 112 -9.38 2.50 -19.02
N ALA A 113 -8.44 1.87 -19.74
CA ALA A 113 -7.47 2.53 -20.60
C ALA A 113 -8.09 3.23 -21.82
N SER A 114 -9.35 2.91 -22.16
CA SER A 114 -10.06 3.49 -23.31
C SER A 114 -10.48 4.95 -23.12
N GLY A 115 -10.47 5.46 -21.90
CA GLY A 115 -10.89 6.83 -21.57
C GLY A 115 -9.71 7.71 -21.14
N PRO A 116 -9.93 9.04 -21.05
CA PRO A 116 -8.93 9.93 -20.46
C PRO A 116 -8.69 9.53 -18.99
N ILE A 117 -7.43 9.37 -18.62
CA ILE A 117 -7.01 9.03 -17.26
C ILE A 117 -6.09 10.13 -16.75
N ASP A 118 -6.44 10.71 -15.62
CA ASP A 118 -5.61 11.65 -14.90
C ASP A 118 -4.72 10.88 -13.92
N VAL A 119 -3.42 10.81 -14.22
CA VAL A 119 -2.42 10.21 -13.33
C VAL A 119 -1.96 11.25 -12.29
N LEU A 120 -2.27 10.99 -11.03
CA LEU A 120 -1.93 11.85 -9.89
C LEU A 120 -0.83 11.21 -9.07
N THR A 121 0.31 11.89 -8.91
CA THR A 121 1.44 11.40 -8.09
C THR A 121 1.81 12.41 -7.01
N TRP A 122 1.76 11.99 -5.75
CA TRP A 122 2.07 12.87 -4.62
C TRP A 122 2.85 12.17 -3.52
N ARG A 123 3.50 12.98 -2.69
CA ARG A 123 4.20 12.52 -1.48
C ARG A 123 4.13 13.53 -0.36
N PHE A 124 4.21 13.05 0.88
CA PHE A 124 4.36 13.91 2.06
C PHE A 124 5.02 13.15 3.21
N GLU A 125 5.64 13.92 4.11
CA GLU A 125 6.28 13.37 5.30
C GLU A 125 5.25 13.07 6.40
N VAL A 126 5.37 11.88 6.98
CA VAL A 126 4.56 11.39 8.10
C VAL A 126 5.07 12.01 9.40
N LYS A 127 4.16 12.72 10.09
CA LYS A 127 4.47 13.39 11.37
C LYS A 127 4.51 12.46 12.60
N GLY A 128 4.44 11.14 12.39
CA GLY A 128 4.41 10.11 13.43
C GLY A 128 2.98 9.78 13.88
N ARG A 129 2.24 9.04 13.07
CA ARG A 129 0.90 8.52 13.42
C ARG A 129 0.84 7.02 13.15
N GLY A 130 0.32 6.26 14.11
CA GLY A 130 0.14 4.81 13.99
C GLY A 130 1.47 4.05 13.92
N ARG A 131 1.56 3.09 12.99
CA ARG A 131 2.69 2.17 12.83
C ARG A 131 3.89 2.72 12.06
N VAL A 132 3.74 3.89 11.44
CA VAL A 132 4.76 4.43 10.53
C VAL A 132 5.65 5.42 11.29
N PRO A 133 6.99 5.23 11.30
CA PRO A 133 7.88 6.11 12.04
C PRO A 133 7.82 7.55 11.53
N LYS A 134 8.05 8.51 12.45
CA LYS A 134 8.17 9.93 12.08
C LYS A 134 9.30 10.14 11.08
N GLY A 135 9.07 11.00 10.09
CA GLY A 135 10.05 11.31 9.05
C GLY A 135 10.02 10.36 7.85
N TRP A 136 9.22 9.29 7.91
CA TRP A 136 8.92 8.48 6.73
C TRP A 136 8.02 9.25 5.77
N TRP A 137 7.98 8.79 4.52
CA TRP A 137 7.19 9.41 3.46
C TRP A 137 6.05 8.50 3.05
N VAL A 138 4.86 9.07 2.92
CA VAL A 138 3.83 8.48 2.06
C VAL A 138 4.18 8.85 0.63
N VAL A 139 4.18 7.86 -0.24
CA VAL A 139 4.34 8.03 -1.69
C VAL A 139 3.13 7.35 -2.33
N ALA A 140 2.39 8.10 -3.14
CA ALA A 140 1.11 7.65 -3.67
C ALA A 140 0.98 7.96 -5.16
N CYS A 141 0.29 7.06 -5.85
CA CYS A 141 -0.06 7.13 -7.26
C CYS A 141 -1.55 6.83 -7.39
N GLY A 142 -2.30 7.78 -7.93
CA GLY A 142 -3.75 7.68 -8.15
C GLY A 142 -4.05 7.72 -9.63
N LEU A 143 -4.93 6.83 -10.07
CA LEU A 143 -5.54 6.87 -11.40
C LEU A 143 -6.96 7.41 -11.25
N ALA A 144 -7.19 8.63 -11.74
CA ALA A 144 -8.49 9.27 -11.72
C ALA A 144 -9.15 9.18 -13.10
N GLN A 145 -10.39 8.72 -13.13
CA GLN A 145 -11.23 8.66 -14.34
C GLN A 145 -12.67 8.91 -13.93
N ASP A 146 -13.29 9.92 -14.54
CA ASP A 146 -14.62 10.42 -14.19
C ASP A 146 -14.70 10.77 -12.69
N ASP A 147 -15.46 10.01 -11.89
CA ASP A 147 -15.60 10.16 -10.43
C ASP A 147 -14.95 9.00 -9.65
N ARG A 148 -14.13 8.19 -10.32
CA ARG A 148 -13.41 7.07 -9.72
C ARG A 148 -11.95 7.44 -9.49
N LEU A 149 -11.44 7.04 -8.34
CA LEU A 149 -10.02 7.14 -8.02
C LEU A 149 -9.53 5.79 -7.52
N LEU A 150 -8.58 5.21 -8.24
CA LEU A 150 -7.81 4.06 -7.76
C LEU A 150 -6.48 4.58 -7.21
N ALA A 151 -6.39 4.73 -5.89
CA ALA A 151 -5.20 5.24 -5.22
C ALA A 151 -4.37 4.10 -4.62
N VAL A 152 -3.16 3.92 -5.13
CA VAL A 152 -2.16 3.00 -4.59
C VAL A 152 -1.09 3.81 -3.86
N TYR A 153 -0.62 3.31 -2.72
CA TYR A 153 0.40 4.01 -1.95
C TYR A 153 1.35 3.05 -1.23
N THR A 154 2.49 3.58 -0.78
CA THR A 154 3.42 2.88 0.11
C THR A 154 4.03 3.86 1.13
N PHE A 155 4.60 3.31 2.18
CA PHE A 155 5.43 4.05 3.13
C PHE A 155 6.91 3.77 2.89
N MET A 156 7.67 4.83 2.59
CA MET A 156 9.11 4.76 2.33
C MET A 156 9.90 5.45 3.44
N SER A 157 11.00 4.82 3.86
CA SER A 157 12.02 5.53 4.65
C SER A 157 12.72 6.58 3.77
N PRO A 158 13.30 7.65 4.36
CA PRO A 158 14.06 8.64 3.60
C PRO A 158 15.16 8.01 2.72
N LYS A 159 15.89 7.04 3.29
CA LYS A 159 16.92 6.28 2.58
C LYS A 159 16.36 5.53 1.37
N ARG A 160 15.19 4.90 1.49
CA ARG A 160 14.57 4.18 0.36
C ARG A 160 14.13 5.15 -0.74
N LEU A 161 13.55 6.29 -0.37
CA LEU A 161 13.16 7.33 -1.32
C LEU A 161 14.37 7.87 -2.11
N GLU A 162 15.53 7.98 -1.46
CA GLU A 162 16.80 8.37 -2.08
C GLU A 162 17.35 7.32 -3.06
N THR A 163 16.95 6.04 -2.95
CA THR A 163 17.33 5.00 -3.92
C THR A 163 16.49 5.02 -5.20
N LEU A 164 15.35 5.70 -5.21
CA LEU A 164 14.57 5.87 -6.44
C LEU A 164 15.34 6.74 -7.45
N SER A 165 15.17 6.47 -8.74
CA SER A 165 15.71 7.32 -9.80
C SER A 165 15.24 8.77 -9.60
N GLN A 166 16.09 9.74 -9.98
CA GLN A 166 15.73 11.15 -9.88
C GLN A 166 14.45 11.47 -10.66
N ALA A 167 14.31 10.91 -11.87
CA ALA A 167 13.11 11.06 -12.70
C ALA A 167 11.84 10.54 -12.00
N THR A 168 11.93 9.39 -11.32
CA THR A 168 10.81 8.85 -10.53
C THR A 168 10.49 9.76 -9.35
N ARG A 169 11.51 10.28 -8.65
CA ARG A 169 11.33 11.12 -7.45
C ARG A 169 10.69 12.48 -7.76
N GLU A 170 11.09 13.10 -8.87
CA GLU A 170 10.58 14.41 -9.30
C GLU A 170 9.11 14.35 -9.75
N ARG A 171 8.63 13.19 -10.19
CA ARG A 171 7.20 12.96 -10.50
C ARG A 171 6.32 13.06 -9.27
N PHE A 172 6.81 12.70 -8.09
CA PHE A 172 6.03 12.77 -6.86
C PHE A 172 6.04 14.17 -6.28
N LYS A 173 4.94 14.88 -6.51
CA LYS A 173 4.76 16.26 -6.06
C LYS A 173 4.58 16.30 -4.56
N VAL A 174 5.23 17.26 -3.90
CA VAL A 174 5.09 17.40 -2.46
C VAL A 174 3.73 17.98 -2.14
N LEU A 175 2.92 17.23 -1.39
CA LEU A 175 1.64 17.72 -0.90
C LEU A 175 1.90 18.72 0.22
N THR A 176 1.58 19.98 -0.03
CA THR A 176 1.74 21.05 0.96
C THR A 176 0.60 20.99 1.97
N SER A 177 0.82 21.37 3.23
CA SER A 177 -0.31 21.42 4.19
C SER A 177 -1.11 22.69 3.99
N ASP A 178 -2.44 22.58 3.91
CA ASP A 178 -3.37 23.73 3.86
C ASP A 178 -3.05 24.82 4.90
N LYS A 179 -2.68 24.40 6.12
CA LYS A 179 -2.32 25.33 7.21
C LYS A 179 -1.06 26.12 6.91
N LYS A 180 -0.08 25.51 6.24
CA LYS A 180 1.17 26.16 5.86
C LYS A 180 0.91 27.13 4.71
N ALA A 181 0.13 26.72 3.71
CA ALA A 181 -0.21 27.57 2.57
C ALA A 181 -0.96 28.85 3.00
N ARG A 182 -1.85 28.78 4.00
CA ARG A 182 -2.53 29.96 4.56
C ARG A 182 -1.62 30.87 5.40
N LYS A 183 -0.58 30.34 6.05
CA LYS A 183 0.24 31.09 7.02
C LYS A 183 1.34 31.92 6.35
N THR A 184 1.85 31.48 5.20
CA THR A 184 2.98 32.15 4.55
C THR A 184 2.59 33.49 3.90
N GLY A 185 1.29 33.82 3.81
CA GLY A 185 0.82 35.00 3.05
C GLY A 185 1.17 34.95 1.56
N ASP A 186 1.79 33.85 1.13
CA ASP A 186 2.13 33.55 -0.24
C ASP A 186 0.80 33.38 -0.97
N PRO A 187 0.53 34.19 -2.00
CA PRO A 187 -0.75 34.10 -2.65
C PRO A 187 -0.80 32.71 -3.29
N LEU A 188 -1.62 31.83 -2.72
CA LEU A 188 -2.29 30.78 -3.49
C LEU A 188 -3.02 31.35 -4.74
N GLY A 189 -3.05 32.68 -4.91
CA GLY A 189 -3.43 33.41 -6.13
C GLY A 189 -2.30 33.81 -7.10
N ALA A 190 -1.01 33.55 -6.84
CA ALA A 190 0.06 33.91 -7.78
C ALA A 190 0.17 32.93 -8.95
N ASP A 191 -0.27 31.68 -8.75
CA ASP A 191 -0.47 30.72 -9.83
C ASP A 191 -1.71 29.86 -9.53
N LEU A 192 -2.88 30.31 -10.02
CA LEU A 192 -4.16 29.62 -9.88
C LEU A 192 -4.07 28.14 -10.32
N ARG A 193 -3.13 27.82 -11.23
CA ARG A 193 -2.89 26.46 -11.69
C ARG A 193 -2.31 25.57 -10.59
N LEU A 194 -1.31 26.07 -9.85
CA LEU A 194 -0.71 25.33 -8.73
C LEU A 194 -1.72 25.11 -7.60
N ALA A 195 -2.58 26.10 -7.33
CA ALA A 195 -3.64 25.97 -6.34
C ALA A 195 -4.68 24.90 -6.73
N GLY A 196 -5.12 24.90 -8.00
CA GLY A 196 -6.04 23.88 -8.51
C GLY A 196 -5.42 22.48 -8.48
N GLU A 197 -4.12 22.37 -8.75
CA GLU A 197 -3.41 21.11 -8.70
C GLU A 197 -3.27 20.56 -7.27
N GLN A 198 -2.84 21.37 -6.31
CA GLN A 198 -2.76 20.97 -4.90
C GLN A 198 -4.12 20.57 -4.35
N ARG A 199 -5.20 21.28 -4.75
CA ARG A 199 -6.57 20.90 -4.38
C ARG A 199 -6.92 19.49 -4.85
N ARG A 200 -6.64 19.15 -6.12
CA ARG A 200 -6.86 17.79 -6.65
C ARG A 200 -6.06 16.74 -5.89
N LEU A 201 -4.80 17.03 -5.54
CA LEU A 201 -3.98 16.12 -4.74
C LEU A 201 -4.49 15.96 -3.30
N HIS A 202 -5.05 17.01 -2.69
CA HIS A 202 -5.69 16.91 -1.38
C HIS A 202 -6.96 16.08 -1.40
N GLU A 203 -7.80 16.25 -2.42
CA GLU A 203 -9.01 15.44 -2.62
C GLU A 203 -8.62 13.97 -2.85
N ALA A 204 -7.59 13.71 -3.66
CA ALA A 204 -7.05 12.37 -3.87
C ALA A 204 -6.49 11.74 -2.58
N GLU A 205 -5.77 12.53 -1.77
CA GLU A 205 -5.26 12.06 -0.48
C GLU A 205 -6.37 11.73 0.53
N GLN A 206 -7.45 12.51 0.55
CA GLN A 206 -8.62 12.20 1.38
C GLN A 206 -9.25 10.88 0.96
N ARG A 207 -9.46 10.65 -0.34
CA ARG A 207 -9.98 9.37 -0.85
C ARG A 207 -9.03 8.20 -0.57
N ARG A 208 -7.71 8.39 -0.74
CA ARG A 208 -6.69 7.40 -0.40
C ARG A 208 -6.77 6.98 1.07
N TRP A 209 -7.09 7.88 1.99
CA TRP A 209 -7.24 7.53 3.40
C TRP A 209 -8.36 6.50 3.65
N HIS A 210 -9.41 6.52 2.85
CA HIS A 210 -10.58 5.64 3.00
C HIS A 210 -10.50 4.39 2.14
N GLU A 211 -10.08 4.54 0.88
CA GLU A 211 -10.20 3.52 -0.17
C GLU A 211 -8.83 3.04 -0.68
N GLY A 212 -7.75 3.71 -0.28
CA GLY A 212 -6.42 3.45 -0.80
C GLY A 212 -5.94 2.02 -0.58
N ALA A 213 -5.13 1.55 -1.50
CA ALA A 213 -4.52 0.24 -1.47
C ALA A 213 -3.02 0.37 -1.14
N GLU A 214 -2.60 -0.21 -0.02
CA GLU A 214 -1.20 -0.18 0.38
C GLU A 214 -0.40 -1.29 -0.31
N MET A 215 0.64 -0.92 -1.04
CA MET A 215 1.62 -1.87 -1.60
C MET A 215 2.91 -1.89 -0.79
N ASN A 216 3.66 -2.98 -0.93
CA ASN A 216 5.06 -2.97 -0.51
C ASN A 216 5.89 -2.06 -1.43
N ASN A 217 7.10 -1.70 -0.99
CA ASN A 217 7.91 -0.72 -1.70
C ASN A 217 8.37 -1.17 -3.09
N ASP A 218 8.64 -2.45 -3.29
CA ASP A 218 9.20 -2.95 -4.54
C ASP A 218 8.10 -3.10 -5.61
N ASP A 219 6.96 -3.64 -5.20
CA ASP A 219 5.75 -3.74 -6.02
C ASP A 219 5.21 -2.35 -6.37
N PHE A 220 5.22 -1.41 -5.43
CA PHE A 220 4.83 -0.03 -5.71
C PHE A 220 5.68 0.62 -6.80
N VAL A 221 7.00 0.41 -6.77
CA VAL A 221 7.90 0.96 -7.81
C VAL A 221 7.59 0.35 -9.17
N ARG A 222 7.43 -0.97 -9.24
CA ARG A 222 7.05 -1.68 -10.48
C ARG A 222 5.68 -1.22 -11.00
N TYR A 223 4.71 -1.07 -10.11
CA TYR A 223 3.38 -0.55 -10.42
C TYR A 223 3.46 0.85 -11.05
N VAL A 224 4.19 1.78 -10.42
CA VAL A 224 4.33 3.15 -10.93
C VAL A 224 5.03 3.19 -12.28
N GLU A 225 6.10 2.40 -12.46
CA GLU A 225 6.80 2.32 -13.75
C GLU A 225 5.87 1.84 -14.87
N HIS A 226 5.07 0.81 -14.61
CA HIS A 226 4.09 0.29 -15.56
C HIS A 226 2.98 1.31 -15.87
N VAL A 227 2.42 1.96 -14.84
CA VAL A 227 1.39 2.99 -14.99
C VAL A 227 1.89 4.17 -15.82
N VAL A 228 3.09 4.66 -15.54
CA VAL A 228 3.68 5.79 -16.28
C VAL A 228 3.93 5.42 -17.74
N ALA A 229 4.45 4.22 -18.00
CA ALA A 229 4.69 3.74 -19.36
C ALA A 229 3.38 3.59 -20.17
N THR A 230 2.27 3.28 -19.51
CA THR A 230 0.99 2.98 -20.17
C THR A 230 0.10 4.22 -20.34
N PHE A 231 0.01 5.08 -19.32
CA PHE A 231 -1.02 6.13 -19.24
C PHE A 231 -0.49 7.57 -19.36
N THR A 232 0.83 7.77 -19.46
CA THR A 232 1.44 9.12 -19.54
C THR A 232 2.05 9.41 -20.92
N LEU A 233 1.71 8.62 -21.93
CA LEU A 233 2.11 8.83 -23.33
C LEU A 233 1.18 9.82 -24.06
#